data_AF-A0A817MTR9-F1
#
_entry.id   AF-A0A817MTR9-F1
#
_cell.length_a   1.000
_cell.length_b   1.000
_cell.length_c   1.000
_cell.angle_alpha   90.00
_cell.angle_beta   90.00
_cell.angle_gamma   90.00
#
_symmetry.space_group_name_H-M   'P 1'
#
loop_
_entity.id
_entity.type
_entity.pdbx_description
1 polymer ?
#
loop_
_entity_poly.entity_id
_entity_poly.type
_entity_poly.pdbx_seq_one_letter_code
_entity_poly.pdbx_strand_id
1 'polypeptide(L)'
;MNSTLFTNWLYEFDKMIQKQKRQIFLFLDNAPVHPSDIKLKNIAIKFFPANTTAVIQPMDQGIIRTFNAYCRKHLVQHIIANVNGAYSSDYVVITVLYAVYWIDSPWKFITETILRNTFKEAGLDNAVVSPDSIFIQTTFTNEDSVKQENKCLHELDNVLKHLTIDDDFISAADFVSADEDVPVFYQLNDASEKRLAVDGIANDDIPNGNDLDIEQPPSLSESIKVKCCLYLLTTTKYPELHPYLTQLQSKLIDIY
;
A
#
# COMPACT_ATOMS: atom_id res chain seq x y z
N MET A 1 -6.72 7.66 2.27
CA MET A 1 -7.52 8.74 1.65
C MET A 1 -8.99 8.50 1.96
N ASN A 2 -9.80 9.53 2.22
CA ASN A 2 -11.25 9.40 2.40
C ASN A 2 -12.01 9.93 1.17
N SER A 3 -13.32 9.65 1.09
CA SER A 3 -14.13 10.00 -0.08
C SER A 3 -14.18 11.51 -0.34
N THR A 4 -14.18 12.33 0.71
CA THR A 4 -14.20 13.80 0.61
C THR A 4 -12.91 14.31 -0.05
N LEU A 5 -11.75 13.85 0.42
CA LEU A 5 -10.46 14.23 -0.14
C LEU A 5 -10.32 13.79 -1.60
N PHE A 6 -10.73 12.55 -1.92
CA PHE A 6 -10.69 12.06 -3.29
C PHE A 6 -11.61 12.85 -4.22
N THR A 7 -12.82 13.16 -3.77
CA THR A 7 -13.79 13.98 -4.52
C THR A 7 -13.23 15.38 -4.79
N ASN A 8 -12.64 16.02 -3.78
CA ASN A 8 -12.01 17.34 -3.95
C ASN A 8 -10.86 17.28 -4.96
N TRP A 9 -10.02 16.24 -4.88
CA TRP A 9 -8.95 16.02 -5.85
C TRP A 9 -9.50 15.82 -7.28
N LEU A 10 -10.58 15.04 -7.46
CA LEU A 10 -11.21 14.83 -8.76
C LEU A 10 -11.71 16.13 -9.39
N TYR A 11 -12.29 17.05 -8.61
CA TYR A 11 -12.73 18.34 -9.13
C TYR A 11 -11.55 19.22 -9.57
N GLU A 12 -10.46 19.24 -8.82
CA GLU A 12 -9.26 19.98 -9.23
C GLU A 12 -8.60 19.35 -10.46
N PHE A 13 -8.60 18.03 -10.54
CA PHE A 13 -8.12 17.31 -11.71
C PHE A 13 -8.97 17.60 -12.96
N ASP A 14 -10.31 17.58 -12.85
CA ASP A 14 -11.23 17.93 -13.94
C ASP A 14 -11.01 19.36 -14.44
N LYS A 15 -10.84 20.33 -13.52
CA LYS A 15 -10.48 21.71 -13.88
C LYS A 15 -9.16 21.79 -14.64
N MET A 16 -8.16 20.98 -14.26
CA MET A 16 -6.88 20.94 -14.96
C MET A 16 -7.04 20.38 -16.38
N ILE A 17 -7.78 19.28 -16.55
CA ILE A 17 -8.07 18.70 -17.87
C ILE A 17 -8.89 19.67 -18.73
N GLN A 18 -9.83 20.41 -18.13
CA GLN A 18 -10.58 21.47 -18.81
C GLN A 18 -9.66 22.58 -19.32
N LYS A 19 -8.71 23.06 -18.51
CA LYS A 19 -7.71 24.07 -18.92
C LYS A 19 -6.84 23.57 -20.08
N GLN A 20 -6.53 22.27 -20.09
CA GLN A 20 -5.82 21.61 -21.21
C GLN A 20 -6.70 21.42 -22.45
N LYS A 21 -8.00 21.75 -22.40
CA LYS A 21 -8.99 21.53 -23.48
C LYS A 21 -9.07 20.07 -23.92
N ARG A 22 -8.95 19.14 -22.98
CA ARG A 22 -9.01 17.69 -23.21
C ARG A 22 -10.28 17.10 -22.63
N GLN A 23 -10.61 15.91 -23.11
CA GLN A 23 -11.63 15.02 -22.55
C GLN A 23 -10.95 13.67 -22.34
N ILE A 24 -11.12 13.06 -21.17
CA ILE A 24 -10.44 11.79 -20.84
C ILE A 24 -11.40 10.80 -20.16
N PHE A 25 -11.06 9.52 -20.28
CA PHE A 25 -11.59 8.49 -19.40
C PHE A 25 -10.65 8.29 -18.21
N LEU A 26 -11.22 8.16 -17.01
CA LEU A 26 -10.49 7.79 -15.80
C LEU A 26 -11.01 6.42 -15.33
N PHE A 27 -10.13 5.43 -15.34
CA PHE A 27 -10.46 4.08 -14.87
C PHE A 27 -10.13 3.95 -13.38
N LEU A 28 -11.07 3.42 -12.59
CA LEU A 28 -10.95 3.25 -11.14
C LEU A 28 -11.37 1.83 -10.72
N ASP A 29 -10.81 1.34 -9.63
CA ASP A 29 -11.35 0.15 -8.94
C ASP A 29 -12.63 0.50 -8.15
N ASN A 30 -13.25 -0.52 -7.56
CA ASN A 30 -14.48 -0.37 -6.77
C ASN A 30 -14.21 -0.03 -5.29
N ALA A 31 -13.12 0.66 -4.96
CA ALA A 31 -12.84 1.06 -3.59
C ALA A 31 -13.96 1.94 -3.01
N PRO A 32 -14.39 1.76 -1.74
CA PRO A 32 -15.47 2.54 -1.13
C PRO A 32 -15.25 4.06 -1.09
N VAL A 33 -14.00 4.50 -1.24
CA VAL A 33 -13.64 5.92 -1.28
C VAL A 33 -13.96 6.59 -2.62
N HIS A 34 -14.21 5.80 -3.67
CA HIS A 34 -14.52 6.31 -4.99
C HIS A 34 -16.01 6.65 -5.10
N PRO A 35 -16.38 7.90 -5.44
CA PRO A 35 -17.77 8.31 -5.54
C PRO A 35 -18.44 7.68 -6.76
N SER A 36 -19.59 7.04 -6.56
CA SER A 36 -20.43 6.50 -7.63
C SER A 36 -21.10 7.59 -8.47
N ASP A 37 -21.47 8.71 -7.85
CA ASP A 37 -22.40 9.71 -8.41
C ASP A 37 -21.79 11.12 -8.56
N ILE A 38 -20.50 11.20 -8.91
CA ILE A 38 -19.82 12.48 -9.15
C ILE A 38 -20.10 13.00 -10.57
N LYS A 39 -20.33 14.32 -10.69
CA LYS A 39 -20.53 14.99 -11.98
C LYS A 39 -19.30 15.82 -12.34
N LEU A 40 -18.57 15.37 -13.37
CA LEU A 40 -17.39 16.03 -13.92
C LEU A 40 -17.67 16.50 -15.35
N LYS A 41 -16.94 17.51 -15.84
CA LYS A 41 -17.18 18.12 -17.16
C LYS A 41 -16.31 17.53 -18.26
N ASN A 42 -15.08 17.17 -17.92
CA ASN A 42 -14.03 16.79 -18.86
C ASN A 42 -13.47 15.39 -18.59
N ILE A 43 -13.89 14.76 -17.49
CA ILE A 43 -13.49 13.41 -17.11
C ILE A 43 -14.74 12.53 -17.03
N ALA A 44 -14.71 11.41 -17.76
CA ALA A 44 -15.70 10.34 -17.62
C ALA A 44 -15.08 9.18 -16.82
N ILE A 45 -15.65 8.88 -15.66
CA ILE A 45 -15.17 7.78 -14.81
C ILE A 45 -15.71 6.45 -15.33
N LYS A 46 -14.85 5.43 -15.34
CA LYS A 46 -15.18 4.03 -15.66
C LYS A 46 -14.66 3.12 -14.56
N PHE A 47 -15.56 2.33 -13.98
CA PHE A 47 -15.16 1.35 -12.97
C PHE A 47 -14.79 0.02 -13.62
N PHE A 48 -13.73 -0.60 -13.12
CA PHE A 48 -13.43 -1.98 -13.44
C PHE A 48 -14.49 -2.92 -12.86
N PRO A 49 -14.77 -4.08 -13.50
CA PRO A 49 -15.55 -5.13 -12.87
C PRO A 49 -14.98 -5.53 -11.50
N ALA A 50 -15.86 -6.01 -10.62
CA ALA A 50 -15.43 -6.50 -9.32
C ALA A 50 -14.47 -7.70 -9.47
N ASN A 51 -13.47 -7.79 -8.60
CA ASN A 51 -12.51 -8.89 -8.53
C ASN A 51 -11.65 -9.12 -9.79
N THR A 52 -11.56 -8.15 -10.69
CA THR A 52 -10.70 -8.25 -11.89
C THR A 52 -9.46 -7.37 -11.82
N THR A 53 -9.28 -6.58 -10.76
CA THR A 53 -8.27 -5.52 -10.64
C THR A 53 -6.88 -6.01 -11.02
N ALA A 54 -6.41 -7.11 -10.44
CA ALA A 54 -5.09 -7.68 -10.73
C ALA A 54 -4.86 -8.03 -12.22
N VAL A 55 -5.92 -8.31 -12.98
CA VAL A 55 -5.83 -8.77 -14.38
C VAL A 55 -5.97 -7.62 -15.37
N ILE A 56 -6.80 -6.62 -15.07
CA ILE A 56 -7.17 -5.59 -16.06
C ILE A 56 -6.74 -4.18 -15.67
N GLN A 57 -6.26 -3.97 -14.45
CA GLN A 57 -5.81 -2.66 -14.02
C GLN A 57 -4.38 -2.43 -14.50
N PRO A 58 -4.10 -1.41 -15.34
CA PRO A 58 -2.76 -1.15 -15.83
C PRO A 58 -1.73 -1.00 -14.69
N MET A 59 -2.10 -0.37 -13.58
CA MET A 59 -1.19 -0.22 -12.44
C MET A 59 -0.67 -1.56 -11.90
N ASP A 60 -1.50 -2.60 -11.93
CA ASP A 60 -1.18 -3.96 -11.46
C ASP A 60 -0.43 -4.78 -12.53
N GLN A 61 -0.44 -4.34 -13.80
CA GLN A 61 0.28 -4.97 -14.93
C GLN A 61 1.78 -4.59 -14.98
N GLY A 62 2.43 -4.52 -13.81
CA GLY A 62 3.88 -4.34 -13.67
C GLY A 62 4.34 -2.92 -13.29
N ILE A 63 3.48 -1.89 -13.35
CA ILE A 63 3.85 -0.54 -12.91
C ILE A 63 4.13 -0.52 -11.41
N ILE A 64 3.21 -1.02 -10.57
CA ILE A 64 3.37 -1.04 -9.11
C ILE A 64 4.58 -1.87 -8.71
N ARG A 65 4.75 -3.06 -9.29
CA ARG A 65 5.90 -3.94 -8.97
C ARG A 65 7.22 -3.28 -9.32
N THR A 66 7.34 -2.70 -10.52
CA THR A 66 8.53 -1.96 -10.95
C THR A 66 8.81 -0.75 -10.06
N PHE A 67 7.76 0.01 -9.73
CA PHE A 67 7.83 1.18 -8.85
C PHE A 67 8.37 0.79 -7.46
N ASN A 68 7.79 -0.25 -6.85
CA ASN A 68 8.19 -0.76 -5.54
C ASN A 68 9.63 -1.29 -5.55
N ALA A 69 10.06 -1.97 -6.62
CA ALA A 69 11.44 -2.42 -6.77
C ALA A 69 12.44 -1.25 -6.74
N TYR A 70 12.15 -0.15 -7.43
CA TYR A 70 13.01 1.04 -7.40
C TYR A 70 13.01 1.73 -6.04
N CYS A 71 11.85 1.89 -5.40
CA CYS A 71 11.77 2.44 -4.03
C CYS A 71 12.60 1.61 -3.05
N ARG A 72 12.43 0.29 -3.08
CA ARG A 72 13.17 -0.64 -2.21
C ARG A 72 14.66 -0.67 -2.50
N LYS A 73 15.08 -0.53 -3.76
CA LYS A 73 16.49 -0.38 -4.11
C LYS A 73 17.11 0.86 -3.45
N HIS A 74 16.44 2.02 -3.50
CA HIS A 74 16.91 3.23 -2.84
C HIS A 74 17.03 3.05 -1.32
N LEU A 75 16.04 2.40 -0.70
CA LEU A 75 16.07 2.05 0.72
C LEU A 75 17.31 1.20 1.06
N VAL A 76 17.53 0.11 0.32
CA VAL A 76 18.66 -0.80 0.54
C VAL A 76 20.00 -0.08 0.34
N GLN A 77 20.13 0.73 -0.71
CA GLN A 77 21.34 1.52 -0.96
C GLN A 77 21.61 2.53 0.17
N HIS A 78 20.57 3.17 0.69
CA HIS A 78 20.69 4.08 1.84
C HIS A 78 21.15 3.33 3.09
N ILE A 79 20.58 2.17 3.37
CA ILE A 79 21.02 1.32 4.49
C ILE A 79 22.50 0.98 4.34
N ILE A 80 22.92 0.41 3.20
CA ILE A 80 24.32 0.03 2.96
C ILE A 80 25.28 1.23 3.11
N ALA A 81 24.91 2.39 2.57
CA ALA A 81 25.74 3.59 2.65
C ALA A 81 25.92 4.10 4.08
N ASN A 82 24.92 3.95 4.95
CA ASN A 82 24.93 4.47 6.32
C ASN A 82 25.33 3.43 7.37
N VAL A 83 25.32 2.14 7.04
CA VAL A 83 25.77 1.07 7.95
C VAL A 83 27.31 1.02 8.06
N ASN A 84 28.03 1.46 7.03
CA ASN A 84 29.50 1.55 7.06
C ASN A 84 29.97 2.58 8.11
N GLY A 85 30.23 2.12 9.34
CA GLY A 85 30.66 2.92 10.48
C GLY A 85 29.59 3.17 11.54
N ALA A 86 28.38 2.60 11.38
CA ALA A 86 27.33 2.65 12.38
C ALA A 86 27.59 1.65 13.52
N TYR A 87 27.40 2.09 14.76
CA TYR A 87 27.51 1.24 15.97
C TYR A 87 26.15 0.70 16.44
N SER A 88 25.05 1.22 15.88
CA SER A 88 23.66 0.83 16.17
C SER A 88 22.80 1.08 14.93
N SER A 89 21.67 0.37 14.83
CA SER A 89 20.62 0.65 13.83
C SER A 89 20.07 2.08 13.91
N ASP A 90 20.17 2.73 15.07
CA ASP A 90 19.65 4.09 15.29
C ASP A 90 20.36 5.15 14.44
N TYR A 91 21.53 4.83 13.88
CA TYR A 91 22.27 5.70 12.97
C TYR A 91 21.69 5.69 11.55
N VAL A 92 20.90 4.68 11.19
CA VAL A 92 20.26 4.57 9.88
C VAL A 92 18.88 5.23 9.94
N VAL A 93 18.88 6.56 9.89
CA VAL A 93 17.65 7.35 9.93
C VAL A 93 17.01 7.41 8.54
N ILE A 94 15.74 7.02 8.47
CA ILE A 94 14.89 7.20 7.29
C ILE A 94 13.82 8.23 7.64
N THR A 95 13.82 9.35 6.94
CA THR A 95 12.88 10.45 7.14
C THR A 95 11.82 10.44 6.04
N VAL A 96 10.70 11.10 6.29
CA VAL A 96 9.66 11.32 5.26
C VAL A 96 10.24 12.01 4.02
N LEU A 97 11.22 12.91 4.19
CA LEU A 97 11.88 13.58 3.07
C LEU A 97 12.61 12.59 2.16
N TYR A 98 13.32 11.61 2.73
CA TYR A 98 13.94 10.55 1.95
C TYR A 98 12.90 9.71 1.21
N ALA A 99 11.81 9.35 1.88
CA ALA A 99 10.71 8.61 1.24
C ALA A 99 10.10 9.38 0.05
N VAL A 100 9.89 10.69 0.18
CA VAL A 100 9.40 11.54 -0.91
C VAL A 100 10.37 11.53 -2.10
N TYR A 101 11.68 11.65 -1.86
CA TYR A 101 12.67 11.57 -2.94
C TYR A 101 12.72 10.18 -3.60
N TRP A 102 12.59 9.12 -2.80
CA TRP A 102 12.59 7.75 -3.30
C TRP A 102 11.33 7.39 -4.06
N ILE A 103 10.20 8.07 -3.81
CA ILE A 103 8.94 7.94 -4.57
C ILE A 103 8.98 8.77 -5.86
N ASP A 104 9.62 9.94 -5.86
CA ASP A 104 9.76 10.78 -7.06
C ASP A 104 10.68 10.15 -8.12
N SER A 105 11.76 9.50 -7.67
CA SER A 105 12.77 8.94 -8.57
C SER A 105 12.25 7.86 -9.55
N PRO A 106 11.48 6.83 -9.12
CA PRO A 106 10.95 5.78 -9.99
C PRO A 106 10.08 6.31 -11.14
N TRP A 107 9.30 7.37 -10.90
CA TRP A 107 8.45 7.96 -11.94
C TRP A 107 9.23 8.47 -13.15
N LYS A 108 10.50 8.82 -12.97
CA LYS A 108 11.40 9.24 -14.07
C LYS A 108 11.86 8.08 -14.95
N PHE A 109 11.74 6.84 -14.47
CA PHE A 109 12.10 5.63 -15.20
C PHE A 109 10.90 4.98 -15.89
N ILE A 110 9.67 5.34 -15.50
CA ILE A 110 8.45 4.90 -16.18
C ILE A 110 8.29 5.72 -17.46
N THR A 111 8.68 5.12 -18.59
CA THR A 111 8.63 5.78 -19.91
C THR A 111 7.23 5.69 -20.53
N GLU A 112 6.98 6.53 -21.55
CA GLU A 112 5.75 6.46 -22.34
C GLU A 112 5.53 5.06 -22.94
N THR A 113 6.59 4.41 -23.40
CA THR A 113 6.52 3.06 -23.97
C THR A 113 6.05 2.04 -22.94
N ILE A 114 6.55 2.12 -21.70
CA ILE A 114 6.12 1.25 -20.60
C ILE A 114 4.62 1.47 -20.35
N LEU A 115 4.20 2.72 -20.19
CA LEU A 115 2.78 3.05 -19.96
C LEU A 115 1.89 2.51 -21.09
N ARG A 116 2.28 2.70 -22.36
CA ARG A 116 1.51 2.18 -23.51
C ARG A 116 1.41 0.66 -23.49
N ASN A 117 2.51 -0.03 -23.25
CA ASN A 117 2.53 -1.48 -23.17
C ASN A 117 1.65 -1.99 -22.03
N THR A 118 1.74 -1.39 -20.84
CA THR A 118 0.91 -1.76 -19.69
C THR A 118 -0.58 -1.57 -19.97
N PHE A 119 -0.98 -0.45 -20.60
CA PHE A 119 -2.37 -0.25 -20.99
C PHE A 119 -2.83 -1.26 -22.06
N LYS A 120 -1.93 -1.64 -22.97
CA LYS A 120 -2.21 -2.69 -23.97
C LYS A 120 -2.40 -4.06 -23.31
N GLU A 121 -1.54 -4.44 -22.36
CA GLU A 121 -1.68 -5.69 -21.59
C GLU A 121 -3.01 -5.74 -20.81
N ALA A 122 -3.42 -4.59 -20.26
CA ALA A 122 -4.72 -4.42 -19.63
C ALA A 122 -5.92 -4.49 -20.61
N GLY A 123 -5.68 -4.68 -21.91
CA GLY A 123 -6.72 -4.72 -22.94
C GLY A 123 -7.28 -3.34 -23.31
N LEU A 124 -6.58 -2.26 -22.95
CA LEU A 124 -6.96 -0.87 -23.22
C LEU A 124 -6.17 -0.27 -24.40
N ASP A 125 -5.80 -1.09 -25.38
CA ASP A 125 -5.20 -0.60 -26.63
C ASP A 125 -6.28 0.05 -27.51
N ASN A 126 -5.88 0.93 -28.42
CA ASN A 126 -6.76 1.60 -29.39
C ASN A 126 -7.35 0.57 -30.37
N ALA A 127 -8.29 -0.23 -29.92
CA ALA A 127 -9.12 -1.00 -30.81
C ALA A 127 -10.19 -0.06 -31.38
N VAL A 128 -10.18 0.08 -32.69
CA VAL A 128 -11.39 0.38 -33.44
C VAL A 128 -12.36 -0.77 -33.15
N VAL A 129 -13.14 -0.67 -32.06
CA VAL A 129 -14.12 -1.69 -31.69
C VAL A 129 -15.42 -1.35 -32.40
N SER A 130 -15.71 -2.07 -33.49
CA SER A 130 -17.10 -2.25 -33.92
C SER A 130 -17.88 -2.92 -32.78
N PRO A 131 -19.20 -2.65 -32.62
CA PRO A 131 -19.93 -2.89 -31.37
C PRO A 131 -20.04 -4.35 -30.88
N ASP A 132 -19.59 -5.32 -31.67
CA ASP A 132 -19.95 -6.74 -31.48
C ASP A 132 -18.78 -7.67 -31.14
N SER A 133 -17.67 -7.20 -30.53
CA SER A 133 -16.53 -8.09 -30.24
C SER A 133 -15.80 -7.76 -28.94
N ILE A 134 -16.35 -8.22 -27.82
CA ILE A 134 -15.59 -8.42 -26.58
C ILE A 134 -14.93 -9.80 -26.68
N PHE A 135 -13.70 -9.84 -27.19
CA PHE A 135 -12.81 -10.99 -27.03
C PHE A 135 -11.60 -10.53 -26.24
N ILE A 136 -11.55 -10.88 -24.95
CA ILE A 136 -10.35 -10.75 -24.13
C ILE A 136 -9.41 -11.88 -24.55
N GLN A 137 -8.41 -11.58 -25.39
CA GLN A 137 -7.31 -12.51 -25.66
C GLN A 137 -6.24 -12.33 -24.58
N THR A 138 -6.17 -13.32 -23.68
CA THR A 138 -5.38 -13.33 -22.43
C THR A 138 -3.88 -13.66 -22.59
N THR A 139 -3.25 -13.45 -23.75
CA THR A 139 -1.81 -13.74 -23.88
C THR A 139 -1.13 -12.81 -24.87
N PHE A 140 -0.56 -11.71 -24.39
CA PHE A 140 0.40 -10.92 -25.15
C PHE A 140 1.61 -10.53 -24.29
N THR A 141 2.45 -11.49 -23.88
CA THR A 141 3.71 -11.14 -23.19
C THR A 141 4.61 -10.26 -24.07
N ASN A 142 4.60 -8.96 -23.83
CA ASN A 142 5.40 -8.00 -24.57
C ASN A 142 6.82 -7.93 -23.97
N GLU A 143 7.83 -8.30 -24.75
CA GLU A 143 9.21 -8.51 -24.26
C GLU A 143 9.84 -7.30 -23.57
N ASP A 144 9.48 -6.06 -23.95
CA ASP A 144 10.14 -4.85 -23.45
C ASP A 144 9.71 -4.46 -22.03
N SER A 145 8.45 -4.72 -21.64
CA SER A 145 7.98 -4.51 -20.26
C SER A 145 8.64 -5.51 -19.32
N VAL A 146 8.66 -6.78 -19.73
CA VAL A 146 9.31 -7.88 -19.01
C VAL A 146 10.83 -7.63 -18.91
N LYS A 147 11.50 -7.12 -19.95
CA LYS A 147 12.94 -6.79 -19.91
C LYS A 147 13.28 -5.70 -18.89
N GLN A 148 12.49 -4.62 -18.80
CA GLN A 148 12.78 -3.53 -17.86
C GLN A 148 12.42 -3.90 -16.43
N GLU A 149 11.33 -4.62 -16.23
CA GLU A 149 10.93 -5.17 -14.94
C GLU A 149 11.95 -6.20 -14.41
N ASN A 150 12.42 -7.09 -15.28
CA ASN A 150 13.52 -8.00 -14.95
C ASN A 150 14.82 -7.25 -14.65
N LYS A 151 15.07 -6.10 -15.30
CA LYS A 151 16.26 -5.29 -15.04
C LYS A 151 16.22 -4.67 -13.64
N CYS A 152 15.11 -4.07 -13.21
CA CYS A 152 15.06 -3.43 -11.89
C CYS A 152 15.12 -4.46 -10.75
N LEU A 153 14.45 -5.61 -10.92
CA LEU A 153 14.53 -6.73 -9.96
C LEU A 153 15.95 -7.31 -9.91
N HIS A 154 16.59 -7.53 -11.05
CA HIS A 154 17.98 -7.99 -11.10
C HIS A 154 18.96 -7.00 -10.47
N GLU A 155 18.77 -5.69 -10.69
CA GLU A 155 19.55 -4.66 -10.02
C GLU A 155 19.32 -4.69 -8.49
N LEU A 156 18.08 -4.89 -8.04
CA LEU A 156 17.76 -5.01 -6.62
C LEU A 156 18.39 -6.27 -6.00
N ASP A 157 18.29 -7.42 -6.67
CA ASP A 157 18.96 -8.68 -6.26
C ASP A 157 20.46 -8.47 -6.06
N ASN A 158 21.11 -7.74 -6.97
CA ASN A 158 22.54 -7.47 -6.86
C ASN A 158 22.89 -6.63 -5.64
N VAL A 159 22.02 -5.69 -5.24
CA VAL A 159 22.24 -4.90 -4.02
C VAL A 159 21.92 -5.73 -2.77
N LEU A 160 20.86 -6.54 -2.80
CA LEU A 160 20.45 -7.40 -1.69
C LEU A 160 21.50 -8.46 -1.33
N LYS A 161 22.29 -8.94 -2.30
CA LYS A 161 23.43 -9.84 -2.03
C LYS A 161 24.46 -9.27 -1.04
N HIS A 162 24.51 -7.96 -0.86
CA HIS A 162 25.39 -7.30 0.12
C HIS A 162 24.79 -7.21 1.53
N LEU A 163 23.51 -7.54 1.70
CA LEU A 163 22.80 -7.59 2.97
C LEU A 163 22.50 -9.06 3.32
N THR A 164 23.51 -9.80 3.78
CA THR A 164 23.30 -11.15 4.30
C THR A 164 22.87 -11.09 5.77
N ILE A 165 21.86 -11.87 6.13
CA ILE A 165 21.49 -12.14 7.53
C ILE A 165 21.58 -13.66 7.67
N ASP A 166 22.51 -14.15 8.49
CA ASP A 166 22.67 -15.58 8.79
C ASP A 166 22.76 -16.51 7.55
N ASP A 167 23.47 -16.07 6.50
CA ASP A 167 23.64 -16.77 5.21
C ASP A 167 22.34 -16.99 4.38
N ASP A 168 21.21 -16.45 4.84
CA ASP A 168 19.96 -16.46 4.09
C ASP A 168 19.84 -15.21 3.19
N PHE A 169 19.30 -15.42 1.98
CA PHE A 169 19.05 -14.37 1.00
C PHE A 169 17.56 -14.20 0.79
N ILE A 170 17.09 -12.96 0.84
CA ILE A 170 15.76 -12.60 0.33
C ILE A 170 15.88 -12.24 -1.15
N SER A 171 15.03 -12.85 -1.99
CA SER A 171 14.99 -12.46 -3.40
C SER A 171 14.38 -11.06 -3.56
N ALA A 172 14.73 -10.34 -4.62
CA ALA A 172 14.11 -9.06 -4.94
C ALA A 172 12.59 -9.18 -5.11
N ALA A 173 12.09 -10.30 -5.62
CA ALA A 173 10.66 -10.56 -5.77
C ALA A 173 9.98 -10.66 -4.40
N ASP A 174 10.51 -11.49 -3.50
CA ASP A 174 9.96 -11.66 -2.15
C ASP A 174 10.06 -10.36 -1.35
N PHE A 175 11.20 -9.66 -1.47
CA PHE A 175 11.38 -8.38 -0.82
C PHE A 175 10.37 -7.35 -1.35
N VAL A 176 10.06 -7.34 -2.65
CA VAL A 176 9.07 -6.43 -3.24
C VAL A 176 7.62 -6.74 -2.83
N SER A 177 7.32 -8.00 -2.53
CA SER A 177 5.98 -8.40 -2.10
C SER A 177 5.79 -8.45 -0.58
N ALA A 178 6.84 -8.16 0.21
CA ALA A 178 6.79 -8.25 1.67
C ALA A 178 5.71 -7.40 2.36
N ASP A 179 5.19 -6.36 1.68
CA ASP A 179 4.14 -5.49 2.24
C ASP A 179 2.72 -5.95 1.88
N GLU A 180 2.56 -6.93 1.00
CA GLU A 180 1.23 -7.44 0.58
C GLU A 180 0.47 -8.05 1.77
N ASP A 181 1.19 -8.60 2.75
CA ASP A 181 0.63 -9.22 3.94
C ASP A 181 0.42 -8.24 5.11
N VAL A 182 0.80 -6.96 4.95
CA VAL A 182 0.65 -5.95 6.02
C VAL A 182 -0.81 -5.47 6.06
N PRO A 183 -1.54 -5.67 7.16
CA PRO A 183 -2.92 -5.22 7.27
C PRO A 183 -2.98 -3.68 7.21
N VAL A 184 -3.68 -3.16 6.20
CA VAL A 184 -3.96 -1.72 6.08
C VAL A 184 -5.05 -1.37 7.09
N PHE A 185 -4.66 -0.88 8.27
CA PHE A 185 -5.62 -0.37 9.25
C PHE A 185 -6.37 0.84 8.69
N TYR A 186 -7.70 0.81 8.81
CA TYR A 186 -8.57 1.86 8.27
C TYR A 186 -8.47 3.18 9.05
N GLN A 187 -8.55 4.26 8.27
CA GLN A 187 -8.92 5.64 8.63
C GLN A 187 -8.41 6.16 9.98
N LEU A 188 -7.34 6.96 9.94
CA LEU A 188 -7.15 8.00 10.94
C LEU A 188 -8.27 9.03 10.75
N ASN A 189 -9.26 9.00 11.62
CA ASN A 189 -10.23 10.07 11.76
C ASN A 189 -9.48 11.22 12.45
N ASP A 190 -9.59 12.46 11.96
CA ASP A 190 -8.99 13.63 12.61
C ASP A 190 -9.49 13.83 14.06
N ALA A 191 -10.55 13.14 14.46
CA ALA A 191 -11.07 13.10 15.82
C ALA A 191 -10.20 12.28 16.81
N SER A 192 -9.40 11.33 16.33
CA SER A 192 -8.57 10.45 17.17
C SER A 192 -7.24 11.06 17.61
N GLU A 193 -6.80 12.16 16.99
CA GLU A 193 -5.52 12.81 17.32
C GLU A 193 -5.52 13.50 18.71
N LYS A 194 -6.68 13.68 19.35
CA LYS A 194 -6.77 14.39 20.63
C LYS A 194 -6.49 13.55 21.87
N ARG A 195 -6.24 12.24 21.77
CA ARG A 195 -6.12 11.37 22.95
C ARG A 195 -4.70 11.02 23.39
N LEU A 196 -3.66 11.47 22.69
CA LEU A 196 -2.27 11.14 23.04
C LEU A 196 -1.46 12.30 23.64
N ALA A 197 -2.12 13.31 24.19
CA ALA A 197 -1.45 14.37 24.93
C ALA A 197 -2.24 14.73 26.20
N VAL A 198 -1.59 14.50 27.36
CA VAL A 198 -1.83 15.17 28.65
C VAL A 198 -3.04 14.66 29.48
N ASP A 199 -2.82 13.72 30.41
CA ASP A 199 -2.59 14.04 31.84
C ASP A 199 -2.62 12.80 32.76
N GLY A 200 -1.74 12.82 33.75
CA GLY A 200 -1.82 11.97 34.93
C GLY A 200 -2.65 12.64 36.03
N ILE A 201 -3.23 11.79 36.89
CA ILE A 201 -3.82 12.08 38.22
C ILE A 201 -5.15 12.85 38.20
N ALA A 202 -6.25 12.13 38.43
CA ALA A 202 -7.08 12.22 39.65
C ALA A 202 -8.41 11.46 39.46
N ASN A 203 -8.86 10.84 40.55
CA ASN A 203 -10.14 10.17 40.69
C ASN A 203 -11.34 11.15 40.67
N ASP A 204 -12.51 10.52 40.57
CA ASP A 204 -13.86 11.00 40.92
C ASP A 204 -14.58 11.88 39.89
N ASP A 205 -15.48 11.25 39.12
CA ASP A 205 -16.93 11.32 39.31
C ASP A 205 -17.64 10.84 38.04
N ILE A 206 -18.47 9.80 38.18
CA ILE A 206 -19.36 9.29 37.11
C ILE A 206 -20.68 10.06 37.18
N PRO A 207 -21.13 10.70 36.09
CA PRO A 207 -22.55 10.94 35.88
C PRO A 207 -23.08 10.00 34.79
N ASN A 208 -24.10 9.24 35.19
CA ASN A 208 -24.95 8.39 34.37
C ASN A 208 -25.62 9.15 33.20
N GLY A 209 -25.72 8.44 32.07
CA GLY A 209 -26.86 8.55 31.15
C GLY A 209 -26.54 9.09 29.76
N ASN A 210 -26.28 8.19 28.80
CA ASN A 210 -27.27 7.72 27.83
C ASN A 210 -26.58 6.97 26.69
N ASP A 211 -26.98 5.71 26.49
CA ASP A 211 -26.77 4.84 25.32
C ASP A 211 -25.48 5.08 24.51
N LEU A 212 -24.35 4.65 25.08
CA LEU A 212 -23.18 4.31 24.28
C LEU A 212 -23.41 2.90 23.74
N ASP A 213 -23.36 2.74 22.42
CA ASP A 213 -23.20 1.44 21.77
C ASP A 213 -22.06 0.71 22.46
N ILE A 214 -22.40 -0.30 23.27
CA ILE A 214 -21.44 -1.18 23.91
C ILE A 214 -20.78 -1.93 22.76
N GLU A 215 -19.58 -1.51 22.36
CA GLU A 215 -18.76 -2.23 21.39
C GLU A 215 -18.72 -3.70 21.81
N GLN A 216 -19.27 -4.56 20.94
CA GLN A 216 -19.20 -6.00 21.18
C GLN A 216 -17.73 -6.41 21.28
N PRO A 217 -17.38 -7.32 22.20
CA PRO A 217 -16.01 -7.77 22.35
C PRO A 217 -15.47 -8.31 21.01
N PRO A 218 -14.18 -8.05 20.69
CA PRO A 218 -13.58 -8.42 19.41
C PRO A 218 -13.69 -9.92 19.20
N SER A 219 -14.08 -10.34 17.98
CA SER A 219 -14.32 -11.75 17.67
C SER A 219 -13.10 -12.62 18.00
N LEU A 220 -13.31 -13.91 18.30
CA LEU A 220 -12.22 -14.85 18.60
C LEU A 220 -11.13 -14.84 17.51
N SER A 221 -11.52 -14.69 16.24
CA SER A 221 -10.60 -14.57 15.11
C SER A 221 -9.74 -13.30 15.15
N GLU A 222 -10.33 -12.15 15.50
CA GLU A 222 -9.60 -10.88 15.65
C GLU A 222 -8.67 -10.92 16.86
N SER A 223 -9.14 -11.48 17.97
CA SER A 223 -8.34 -11.69 19.18
C SER A 223 -7.13 -12.60 18.95
N ILE A 224 -7.29 -13.65 18.13
CA ILE A 224 -6.18 -14.54 17.73
C ILE A 224 -5.18 -13.82 16.82
N LYS A 225 -5.63 -12.98 15.89
CA LYS A 225 -4.74 -12.20 15.01
C LYS A 225 -3.89 -11.20 15.80
N VAL A 226 -4.52 -10.43 16.70
CA VAL A 226 -3.81 -9.50 17.59
C VAL A 226 -2.79 -10.25 18.46
N LYS A 227 -3.14 -11.44 18.94
CA LYS A 227 -2.22 -12.31 19.67
C LYS A 227 -1.01 -12.72 18.82
N CYS A 228 -1.21 -13.17 17.58
CA CYS A 228 -0.10 -13.56 16.69
C CYS A 228 0.85 -12.39 16.43
N CYS A 229 0.31 -11.18 16.21
CA CYS A 229 1.12 -9.98 16.04
C CYS A 229 1.93 -9.63 17.30
N LEU A 230 1.31 -9.70 18.49
CA LEU A 230 2.02 -9.45 19.75
C LEU A 230 3.07 -10.52 20.05
N TYR A 231 2.79 -11.78 19.74
CA TYR A 231 3.73 -12.89 19.95
C TYR A 231 5.02 -12.67 19.14
N LEU A 232 4.88 -12.34 17.85
CA LEU A 232 6.00 -12.02 16.96
C LEU A 232 6.87 -10.86 17.47
N LEU A 233 6.25 -9.83 18.05
CA LEU A 233 6.94 -8.68 18.64
C LEU A 233 7.69 -9.04 19.93
N THR A 234 7.11 -9.88 20.78
CA THR A 234 7.75 -10.28 22.05
C THR A 234 8.89 -11.28 21.87
N THR A 235 8.84 -12.14 20.84
CA THR A 235 9.95 -13.06 20.54
C THR A 235 11.15 -12.38 19.90
N THR A 236 10.99 -11.19 19.30
CA THR A 236 12.05 -10.50 18.55
C THR A 236 12.58 -9.23 19.22
N LYS A 237 11.77 -8.53 20.02
CA LYS A 237 12.14 -7.21 20.59
C LYS A 237 11.99 -7.06 22.11
N TYR A 238 11.02 -7.73 22.75
CA TYR A 238 10.72 -7.56 24.19
C TYR A 238 10.34 -8.89 24.87
N PRO A 239 11.32 -9.78 25.12
CA PRO A 239 11.09 -11.12 25.66
C PRO A 239 10.52 -11.13 27.09
N GLU A 240 10.72 -10.06 27.86
CA GLU A 240 10.20 -9.86 29.21
C GLU A 240 8.66 -9.79 29.29
N LEU A 241 7.98 -9.52 28.17
CA LEU A 241 6.53 -9.45 28.09
C LEU A 241 5.87 -10.82 27.85
N HIS A 242 6.65 -11.86 27.58
CA HIS A 242 6.15 -13.21 27.31
C HIS A 242 5.26 -13.80 28.42
N PRO A 243 5.55 -13.62 29.74
CA PRO A 243 4.69 -14.14 30.80
C PRO A 243 3.30 -13.48 30.83
N TYR A 244 3.22 -12.19 30.50
CA TYR A 244 1.96 -11.43 30.44
C TYR A 244 1.08 -11.87 29.26
N LEU A 245 1.68 -12.20 28.12
CA LEU A 245 0.99 -12.77 26.96
C LEU A 245 0.42 -14.15 27.24
N THR A 246 1.14 -15.01 27.96
CA THR A 246 0.65 -16.33 28.38
C THR A 246 -0.55 -16.19 29.33
N GLN A 247 -0.54 -15.18 30.19
CA GLN A 247 -1.66 -14.89 31.10
C GLN A 247 -2.89 -14.33 30.37
N LEU A 248 -2.68 -13.48 29.35
CA LEU A 248 -3.71 -13.00 28.42
C LEU A 248 -4.31 -14.14 27.60
N GLN A 249 -3.50 -15.11 27.16
CA GLN A 249 -3.96 -16.31 26.48
C GLN A 249 -4.89 -17.16 27.33
N SER A 250 -4.57 -17.36 28.61
CA SER A 250 -5.46 -18.09 29.54
C SER A 250 -6.81 -17.38 29.67
N LYS A 251 -6.82 -16.05 29.81
CA LYS A 251 -8.05 -15.26 29.95
C LYS A 251 -8.89 -15.20 28.67
N LEU A 252 -8.26 -15.23 27.49
CA LEU A 252 -8.97 -15.27 26.21
C LEU A 252 -9.69 -16.61 25.98
N ILE A 253 -9.14 -17.71 26.47
CA ILE A 253 -9.78 -19.05 26.44
C ILE A 253 -10.95 -19.12 27.43
N ASP A 254 -10.93 -18.33 28.51
CA ASP A 254 -12.02 -18.28 29.48
C ASP A 254 -13.20 -17.37 29.04
N ILE A 255 -12.96 -16.46 28.09
CA ILE A 255 -13.97 -15.51 27.57
C ILE A 255 -14.74 -16.06 26.35
N TYR A 256 -14.18 -17.05 25.65
CA TYR A 256 -14.72 -17.66 24.42
C TYR A 256 -14.76 -19.18 24.50
#